data_AF-A0A843K4L6-F1
#
_entry.id   AF-A0A843K4L6-F1
#
_cell.length_a   1.000
_cell.length_b   1.000
_cell.length_c   1.000
_cell.angle_alpha   90.00
_cell.angle_beta   90.00
_cell.angle_gamma   90.00
#
_symmetry.space_group_name_H-M   'P 1'
#
loop_
_entity.id
_entity.type
_entity.pdbx_description
1 polymer ?
#
loop_
_entity_poly.entity_id
_entity_poly.type
_entity_poly.pdbx_seq_one_letter_code
_entity_poly.pdbx_strand_id
1 'polypeptide(L)'
;NGDVYDRIIVRIFEIKQSIDIIRQCMKQMPEGPVLAEEKYAKLLMNLKKASGEAFARVEAPRGEDMHYVRMNGKQEAPEMWKVKASTYSNQMAWVEILQGEQIADIPIIVASIDPCMSCTDRVAVVGQDGNAGIMTKEHLHRLSVEKTRRLQS
;
A
#
# COMPACT_ATOMS: atom_id res chain seq x y z
N ASN A 1 -17.89 -14.53 -16.01
CA ASN A 1 -18.91 -13.48 -15.84
C ASN A 1 -18.35 -12.21 -15.22
N GLY A 2 -17.25 -12.28 -14.47
CA GLY A 2 -16.61 -11.10 -13.86
C GLY A 2 -17.41 -10.52 -12.70
N ASP A 3 -18.39 -11.27 -12.21
CA ASP A 3 -19.24 -10.89 -11.08
C ASP A 3 -18.51 -11.09 -9.75
N VAL A 4 -19.21 -10.78 -8.64
CA VAL A 4 -18.65 -10.97 -7.30
C VAL A 4 -18.32 -12.44 -7.01
N TYR A 5 -19.12 -13.38 -7.53
CA TYR A 5 -18.92 -14.81 -7.31
C TYR A 5 -17.60 -15.27 -7.94
N ASP A 6 -17.37 -14.94 -9.21
CA ASP A 6 -16.14 -15.24 -9.92
C ASP A 6 -14.91 -14.68 -9.19
N ARG A 7 -14.99 -13.43 -8.69
CA ARG A 7 -13.90 -12.81 -7.90
C ARG A 7 -13.59 -13.60 -6.63
N ILE A 8 -14.61 -14.09 -5.93
CA ILE A 8 -14.44 -14.90 -4.72
C ILE A 8 -13.79 -16.25 -5.05
N ILE A 9 -14.25 -16.91 -6.11
CA ILE A 9 -13.67 -18.19 -6.55
C ILE A 9 -12.18 -18.06 -6.89
N VAL A 10 -11.80 -17.00 -7.62
CA VAL A 10 -10.40 -16.71 -7.94
C VAL A 10 -9.56 -16.57 -6.66
N ARG A 11 -10.03 -15.77 -5.69
CA ARG A 11 -9.32 -15.59 -4.40
C ARG A 11 -9.13 -16.90 -3.63
N ILE A 12 -10.14 -17.79 -3.64
CA ILE A 12 -10.02 -19.11 -3.01
C ILE A 12 -8.93 -19.94 -3.70
N PHE A 13 -8.86 -19.90 -5.03
CA PHE A 13 -7.80 -20.60 -5.77
C PHE A 13 -6.42 -19.98 -5.57
N GLU A 14 -6.31 -18.66 -5.46
CA GLU A 14 -5.06 -17.97 -5.13
C GLU A 14 -4.53 -18.39 -3.75
N ILE A 15 -5.39 -18.58 -2.76
CA ILE A 15 -4.98 -19.11 -1.44
C ILE A 15 -4.37 -20.50 -1.59
N LYS A 16 -5.04 -21.40 -2.33
CA LYS A 16 -4.53 -22.75 -2.59
C LYS A 16 -3.16 -22.70 -3.29
N GLN A 17 -3.04 -21.90 -4.35
CA GLN A 17 -1.77 -21.75 -5.08
C GLN A 17 -0.67 -21.13 -4.23
N SER A 18 -0.99 -20.16 -3.37
CA SER A 18 -0.04 -19.55 -2.44
C SER A 18 0.55 -20.59 -1.48
N ILE A 19 -0.29 -21.50 -0.97
CA ILE A 19 0.16 -22.60 -0.10
C ILE A 19 1.12 -23.53 -0.86
N ASP A 20 0.80 -23.86 -2.12
CA ASP A 20 1.63 -24.74 -2.93
C ASP A 20 2.99 -24.09 -3.26
N ILE A 21 3.03 -22.79 -3.54
CA ILE A 21 4.27 -22.01 -3.73
C ILE A 21 5.10 -21.99 -2.44
N ILE A 22 4.48 -21.76 -1.28
CA ILE A 22 5.19 -21.79 0.02
C ILE A 22 5.85 -23.16 0.22
N ARG A 23 5.11 -24.25 -0.03
CA ARG A 23 5.66 -25.62 0.06
C ARG A 23 6.79 -25.86 -0.92
N GLN A 24 6.71 -25.30 -2.13
CA GLN A 24 7.79 -25.37 -3.11
C GLN A 24 9.04 -24.63 -2.61
N CYS A 25 8.89 -23.40 -2.13
CA CYS A 25 9.99 -22.60 -1.59
C CYS A 25 10.67 -23.31 -0.42
N MET A 26 9.91 -23.92 0.49
CA MET A 26 10.47 -24.69 1.61
C MET A 26 11.30 -25.90 1.16
N LYS A 27 10.96 -26.53 0.04
CA LYS A 27 11.72 -27.67 -0.52
C LYS A 27 12.95 -27.25 -1.31
N GLN A 28 12.92 -26.06 -1.89
CA GLN A 28 13.94 -25.55 -2.82
C GLN A 28 14.78 -24.40 -2.23
N MET A 29 14.68 -24.17 -0.92
CA MET A 29 15.34 -23.05 -0.26
C MET A 29 16.86 -23.25 -0.30
N PRO A 30 17.62 -22.35 -0.95
CA PRO A 30 19.08 -22.43 -0.93
C PRO A 30 19.59 -22.04 0.46
N GLU A 31 20.74 -22.61 0.85
CA GLU A 31 21.48 -22.13 2.02
C GLU A 31 22.18 -20.81 1.71
N GLY A 32 22.41 -19.99 2.74
CA GLY A 32 23.13 -18.73 2.61
C GLY A 32 22.68 -17.67 3.61
N PRO A 33 23.32 -16.48 3.59
CA PRO A 33 22.92 -15.36 4.41
C PRO A 33 21.55 -14.82 3.99
N VAL A 34 20.68 -14.54 4.96
CA VAL A 34 19.34 -13.95 4.71
C VAL A 34 19.44 -12.46 4.38
N LEU A 35 20.41 -11.76 4.97
CA LEU A 35 20.63 -10.33 4.76
C LEU A 35 21.74 -10.12 3.72
N ALA A 36 21.51 -9.17 2.81
CA ALA A 36 22.53 -8.73 1.87
C ALA A 36 23.70 -7.99 2.56
N GLU A 37 23.45 -7.35 3.70
CA GLU A 37 24.46 -6.69 4.54
C GLU A 37 24.06 -6.78 6.01
N GLU A 38 24.90 -7.40 6.85
CA GLU A 38 24.64 -7.57 8.29
C GLU A 38 24.89 -6.28 9.08
N LYS A 39 25.78 -5.41 8.59
CA LYS A 39 26.13 -4.16 9.28
C LYS A 39 25.21 -3.03 8.83
N TYR A 40 24.18 -2.75 9.62
CA TYR A 40 23.25 -1.65 9.37
C TYR A 40 23.93 -0.31 9.06
N ALA A 41 25.01 0.04 9.77
CA ALA A 41 25.76 1.27 9.49
C ALA A 41 26.32 1.34 8.06
N LYS A 42 26.75 0.19 7.51
CA LYS A 42 27.24 0.11 6.13
C LYS A 42 26.09 0.18 5.12
N LEU A 43 24.95 -0.46 5.41
CA LEU A 43 23.74 -0.34 4.60
C LEU A 43 23.27 1.12 4.50
N LEU A 44 23.18 1.83 5.64
CA LEU A 44 22.80 3.24 5.69
C LEU A 44 23.78 4.12 4.93
N MET A 45 25.10 3.88 5.07
CA MET A 45 26.10 4.60 4.30
C MET A 45 25.95 4.38 2.79
N ASN A 46 25.57 3.18 2.35
CA ASN A 46 25.31 2.89 0.94
C ASN A 46 24.05 3.61 0.45
N LEU A 47 22.96 3.59 1.22
CA LEU A 47 21.72 4.31 0.90
C LEU A 47 21.96 5.82 0.81
N LYS A 48 22.75 6.39 1.71
CA LYS A 48 23.12 7.80 1.69
C LYS A 48 23.83 8.22 0.41
N LYS A 49 24.64 7.33 -0.17
CA LYS A 49 25.39 7.55 -1.41
C LYS A 49 24.57 7.24 -2.67
N ALA A 50 23.44 6.57 -2.53
CA ALA A 50 22.59 6.21 -3.66
C ALA A 50 21.99 7.47 -4.30
N SER A 51 21.97 7.51 -5.63
CA SER A 51 21.39 8.59 -6.40
C SER A 51 20.65 8.03 -7.62
N GLY A 52 19.69 8.81 -8.13
CA GLY A 52 18.90 8.43 -9.30
C GLY A 52 17.49 7.96 -8.93
N GLU A 53 16.83 7.37 -9.91
CA GLU A 53 15.41 7.01 -9.86
C GLU A 53 15.23 5.52 -10.12
N ALA A 54 14.30 4.91 -9.40
CA ALA A 54 13.94 3.51 -9.56
C ALA A 54 12.42 3.37 -9.54
N PHE A 55 11.93 2.42 -10.34
CA PHE A 55 10.53 2.05 -10.40
C PHE A 55 10.41 0.54 -10.29
N ALA A 56 9.55 0.07 -9.39
CA ALA A 56 9.27 -1.34 -9.21
C ALA A 56 7.76 -1.57 -9.11
N ARG A 57 7.34 -2.75 -9.59
CA ARG A 57 5.96 -3.22 -9.48
C ARG A 57 5.97 -4.62 -8.89
N VAL A 58 5.00 -4.89 -8.03
CA VAL A 58 4.82 -6.19 -7.42
C VAL A 58 3.34 -6.56 -7.44
N GLU A 59 3.05 -7.86 -7.56
CA GLU A 59 1.70 -8.37 -7.47
C GLU A 59 1.35 -8.55 -5.98
N ALA A 60 0.64 -7.57 -5.43
CA ALA A 60 0.10 -7.67 -4.09
C ALA A 60 -1.21 -8.49 -4.11
N PRO A 61 -1.74 -8.94 -2.96
CA PRO A 61 -2.98 -9.74 -2.92
C PRO A 61 -4.23 -9.04 -3.48
N ARG A 62 -4.16 -7.73 -3.74
CA ARG A 62 -5.25 -6.91 -4.31
C ARG A 62 -4.94 -6.46 -5.74
N GLY A 63 -3.90 -6.99 -6.37
CA GLY A 63 -3.41 -6.59 -7.69
C GLY A 63 -2.12 -5.76 -7.63
N GLU A 64 -1.86 -5.02 -8.70
CA GLU A 64 -0.60 -4.31 -8.92
C GLU A 64 -0.34 -3.15 -7.93
N ASP A 65 0.74 -3.29 -7.16
CA ASP A 65 1.32 -2.27 -6.29
C ASP A 65 2.60 -1.71 -6.92
N MET A 66 2.71 -0.38 -6.97
CA MET A 66 3.81 0.32 -7.64
C MET A 66 4.57 1.23 -6.70
N HIS A 67 5.89 1.17 -6.76
CA HIS A 67 6.80 2.00 -5.99
C HIS A 67 7.73 2.75 -6.93
N TYR A 68 7.66 4.08 -6.91
CA TYR A 68 8.64 4.96 -7.51
C TYR A 68 9.45 5.62 -6.40
N VAL A 69 10.79 5.53 -6.50
CA VAL A 69 11.72 6.03 -5.50
C VAL A 69 12.79 6.87 -6.18
N ARG A 70 13.10 8.04 -5.62
CA ARG A 70 14.21 8.90 -6.05
C ARG A 70 15.13 9.20 -4.88
N MET A 71 16.43 9.09 -5.14
CA MET A 71 17.51 9.35 -4.20
C MET A 71 18.39 10.50 -4.72
N ASN A 72 18.92 11.32 -3.81
CA ASN A 72 19.73 12.50 -4.17
C ASN A 72 21.20 12.41 -3.73
N GLY A 73 21.66 11.28 -3.19
CA GLY A 73 23.04 11.06 -2.77
C GLY A 73 23.50 11.89 -1.56
N LYS A 74 22.58 12.58 -0.85
CA LYS A 74 22.91 13.43 0.31
C LYS A 74 22.43 12.85 1.63
N GLN A 75 21.34 12.09 1.61
CA GLN A 75 20.67 11.57 2.79
C GLN A 75 20.22 10.12 2.58
N GLU A 76 20.02 9.40 3.68
CA GLU A 76 19.59 8.00 3.70
C GLU A 76 18.13 7.83 3.26
N ALA A 77 17.29 8.83 3.57
CA ALA A 77 15.88 8.82 3.22
C ALA A 77 15.65 9.15 1.75
N PRO A 78 14.70 8.49 1.07
CA PRO A 78 14.28 8.89 -0.27
C PRO A 78 13.92 10.37 -0.33
N GLU A 79 14.41 11.04 -1.37
CA GLU A 79 13.96 12.39 -1.68
C GLU A 79 12.49 12.38 -2.11
N MET A 80 12.12 11.36 -2.88
CA MET A 80 10.74 11.10 -3.24
C MET A 80 10.45 9.60 -3.13
N TRP A 81 9.32 9.27 -2.53
CA TRP A 81 8.76 7.92 -2.59
C TRP A 81 7.28 8.04 -2.89
N LYS A 82 6.91 7.68 -4.12
CA LYS A 82 5.53 7.62 -4.58
C LYS A 82 5.09 6.16 -4.60
N VAL A 83 4.06 5.86 -3.82
CA VAL A 83 3.39 4.57 -3.81
C VAL A 83 2.05 4.70 -4.53
N LYS A 84 1.70 3.69 -5.34
CA LYS A 84 0.35 3.45 -5.83
C LYS A 84 -0.06 2.04 -5.39
N ALA A 85 -0.86 1.98 -4.33
CA ALA A 85 -1.46 0.73 -3.88
C ALA A 85 -2.51 0.23 -4.88
N SER A 86 -2.70 -1.08 -4.95
CA SER A 86 -3.62 -1.75 -5.87
C SER A 86 -5.06 -1.21 -5.76
N THR A 87 -5.54 -1.01 -4.53
CA THR A 87 -6.88 -0.47 -4.22
C THR A 87 -7.19 0.84 -4.95
N TYR A 88 -6.19 1.72 -5.12
CA TYR A 88 -6.39 3.04 -5.72
C TYR A 88 -6.94 2.95 -7.16
N SER A 89 -6.51 1.93 -7.92
CA SER A 89 -7.05 1.66 -9.26
C SER A 89 -8.36 0.90 -9.19
N ASN A 90 -8.45 -0.11 -8.31
CA ASN A 90 -9.60 -1.01 -8.27
C ASN A 90 -10.89 -0.31 -7.82
N GLN A 91 -10.79 0.61 -6.86
CA GLN A 91 -11.96 1.33 -6.33
C GLN A 91 -12.67 2.18 -7.39
N MET A 92 -11.95 2.63 -8.43
CA MET A 92 -12.55 3.43 -9.50
C MET A 92 -13.59 2.62 -10.28
N ALA A 93 -13.49 1.30 -10.28
CA ALA A 93 -14.47 0.42 -10.90
C ALA A 93 -15.81 0.41 -10.15
N TRP A 94 -15.88 0.83 -8.88
CA TRP A 94 -17.15 0.88 -8.14
C TRP A 94 -18.21 1.75 -8.79
N VAL A 95 -17.79 2.84 -9.44
CA VAL A 95 -18.73 3.74 -10.13
C VAL A 95 -19.51 2.98 -11.19
N GLU A 96 -18.88 2.05 -11.89
CA GLU A 96 -19.53 1.23 -12.92
C GLU A 96 -20.27 0.04 -12.30
N ILE A 97 -19.63 -0.68 -11.37
CA ILE A 97 -20.19 -1.92 -10.81
C ILE A 97 -21.44 -1.65 -9.96
N LEU A 98 -21.55 -0.48 -9.32
CA LEU A 98 -22.70 -0.14 -8.47
C LEU A 98 -23.89 0.45 -9.24
N GLN A 99 -23.74 0.80 -10.52
CA GLN A 99 -24.82 1.39 -11.29
C GLN A 99 -25.92 0.38 -11.58
N GLY A 100 -27.14 0.70 -11.15
CA GLY A 100 -28.32 -0.15 -11.37
C GLY A 100 -28.52 -1.26 -10.34
N GLU A 101 -27.62 -1.42 -9.37
CA GLU A 101 -27.69 -2.41 -8.31
C GLU A 101 -28.54 -1.95 -7.11
N GLN A 102 -28.94 -2.87 -6.24
CA GLN A 102 -29.70 -2.52 -5.04
C GLN A 102 -28.79 -2.00 -3.93
N ILE A 103 -29.34 -1.18 -3.02
CA ILE A 103 -28.60 -0.71 -1.83
C ILE A 103 -28.07 -1.88 -0.99
N ALA A 104 -28.80 -3.00 -0.96
CA ALA A 104 -28.40 -4.21 -0.26
C ALA A 104 -27.14 -4.88 -0.84
N ASP A 105 -26.81 -4.63 -2.11
CA ASP A 105 -25.68 -5.24 -2.81
C ASP A 105 -24.38 -4.45 -2.62
N ILE A 106 -24.47 -3.20 -2.15
CA ILE A 106 -23.31 -2.32 -1.93
C ILE A 106 -22.23 -3.02 -1.08
N PRO A 107 -22.54 -3.63 0.09
CA PRO A 107 -21.50 -4.21 0.94
C PRO A 107 -20.75 -5.36 0.25
N ILE A 108 -21.46 -6.23 -0.47
CA ILE A 108 -20.85 -7.40 -1.12
C ILE A 108 -20.03 -7.00 -2.34
N ILE A 109 -20.49 -6.02 -3.13
CA ILE A 109 -19.75 -5.45 -4.25
C ILE A 109 -18.47 -4.77 -3.75
N VAL A 110 -18.58 -3.91 -2.74
CA VAL A 110 -17.46 -3.18 -2.15
C VAL A 110 -16.43 -4.15 -1.56
N ALA A 111 -16.86 -5.12 -0.76
CA ALA A 111 -15.97 -6.11 -0.16
C ALA A 111 -15.29 -7.01 -1.21
N SER A 112 -15.95 -7.25 -2.35
CA SER A 112 -15.40 -8.11 -3.40
C SER A 112 -14.10 -7.59 -4.02
N ILE A 113 -13.79 -6.30 -3.89
CA ILE A 113 -12.50 -5.74 -4.34
C ILE A 113 -11.45 -5.66 -3.23
N ASP A 114 -11.79 -6.04 -1.99
CA ASP A 114 -10.94 -5.96 -0.78
C ASP A 114 -10.27 -4.58 -0.60
N PRO A 115 -11.06 -3.50 -0.42
CA PRO A 115 -10.51 -2.16 -0.39
C PRO A 115 -9.72 -1.90 0.90
N CYS A 116 -8.45 -1.57 0.73
CA CYS A 116 -7.64 -0.93 1.76
C CYS A 116 -7.87 0.60 1.73
N MET A 117 -8.72 1.14 2.60
CA MET A 117 -8.97 2.59 2.65
C MET A 117 -7.74 3.38 3.12
N SER A 118 -6.93 2.84 4.02
CA SER A 118 -5.70 3.49 4.47
C SER A 118 -4.69 3.70 3.34
N CYS A 119 -4.74 2.86 2.31
CA CYS A 119 -3.92 2.97 1.11
C CYS A 119 -4.35 4.16 0.20
N THR A 120 -5.51 4.77 0.49
CA THR A 120 -6.08 5.91 -0.23
C THR A 120 -6.08 7.20 0.59
N ASP A 121 -5.49 7.17 1.79
CA ASP A 121 -5.50 8.31 2.71
C ASP A 121 -4.82 9.53 2.11
N ARG A 122 -5.66 10.42 1.59
CA ARG A 122 -5.44 11.86 1.53
C ARG A 122 -6.44 12.44 2.50
N VAL A 123 -5.95 12.93 3.64
CA VAL A 123 -6.84 13.51 4.66
C VAL A 123 -7.31 14.87 4.16
N ALA A 124 -8.59 14.95 3.78
CA ALA A 124 -9.30 16.21 3.58
C ALA A 124 -10.23 16.43 4.78
N VAL A 125 -10.06 17.54 5.49
CA VAL A 125 -10.95 17.96 6.58
C VAL A 125 -12.03 18.83 5.95
N VAL A 126 -13.29 18.50 6.18
CA VAL A 126 -14.44 19.34 5.81
C VAL A 126 -15.19 19.69 7.09
N GLY A 127 -15.17 20.97 7.47
CA GLY A 127 -15.92 21.50 8.61
C GLY A 127 -17.40 21.71 8.25
N GLN A 128 -18.26 21.66 9.26
CA GLN A 128 -19.71 21.95 9.12
C GLN A 128 -20.00 23.40 8.70
N ASP A 129 -18.99 24.27 8.78
CA ASP A 129 -18.96 25.65 8.32
C ASP A 129 -18.64 25.80 6.82
N GLY A 130 -18.42 24.69 6.11
CA GLY A 130 -18.04 24.68 4.70
C GLY A 130 -16.54 24.86 4.45
N ASN A 131 -15.71 24.94 5.50
CA ASN A 131 -14.27 25.01 5.33
C ASN A 131 -13.71 23.62 4.97
N ALA A 132 -13.16 23.49 3.76
CA ALA A 132 -12.46 22.30 3.30
C ALA A 132 -10.96 22.56 3.20
N GLY A 133 -10.13 21.65 3.72
CA GLY A 133 -8.67 21.76 3.67
C GLY A 133 -7.98 20.41 3.57
N ILE A 134 -6.90 20.34 2.79
CA ILE A 134 -6.05 19.15 2.70
C ILE A 134 -5.03 19.18 3.84
N MET A 135 -4.94 18.12 4.64
CA MET A 135 -3.90 18.00 5.64
C MET A 135 -2.62 17.50 4.98
N THR A 136 -1.59 18.34 5.00
CA THR A 136 -0.27 17.98 4.50
C THR A 136 0.47 17.10 5.50
N LYS A 137 1.57 16.49 5.06
CA LYS A 137 2.46 15.69 5.91
C LYS A 137 2.98 16.49 7.11
N GLU A 138 3.33 17.76 6.91
CA GLU A 138 3.81 18.66 7.96
C GLU A 138 2.73 18.88 9.03
N HIS A 139 1.47 19.01 8.59
CA HIS A 139 0.35 19.16 9.49
C HIS A 139 0.14 17.91 10.36
N LEU A 140 0.15 16.72 9.73
CA LEU A 140 0.00 15.44 10.41
C LEU A 140 1.17 15.16 11.37
N HIS A 141 2.40 15.48 10.97
CA HIS A 141 3.59 15.34 11.82
C HIS A 141 3.49 16.23 13.06
N ARG A 142 3.11 17.51 12.90
CA ARG A 142 2.90 18.43 14.02
C ARG A 142 1.87 17.89 15.01
N LEU A 143 0.72 17.44 14.51
CA LEU A 143 -0.34 16.88 15.36
C LEU A 143 0.09 15.60 16.09
N SER A 144 0.90 14.75 15.44
CA SER A 144 1.50 13.57 16.07
C SER A 144 2.42 13.95 17.23
N VAL A 145 3.29 14.95 17.04
CA VAL A 145 4.17 15.47 18.09
C VAL A 145 3.38 16.08 19.24
N GLU A 146 2.36 16.91 18.94
CA GLU A 146 1.49 17.53 19.95
C GLU A 146 0.72 16.49 20.78
N LYS A 147 0.15 15.47 20.13
CA LYS A 147 -0.54 14.36 20.81
C LYS A 147 0.42 13.59 21.72
N THR A 148 1.63 13.29 21.22
CA THR A 148 2.66 12.59 22.01
C THR A 148 3.02 13.37 23.26
N ARG A 149 3.19 14.70 23.15
CA ARG A 149 3.46 15.57 24.30
C ARG A 149 2.32 15.59 25.32
N ARG A 150 1.05 15.62 24.86
CA ARG A 150 -0.12 15.57 25.75
C ARG A 150 -0.30 14.24 26.48
N LEU A 151 0.19 13.14 25.91
CA LEU A 151 0.15 11.83 26.56
C LEU A 151 1.30 11.61 27.55
N GLN A 152 2.36 12.42 27.46
CA GLN A 152 3.51 12.39 28.37
C GLN A 152 3.37 13.35 29.56
N SER A 153 2.36 14.24 29.55
CA SER A 153 1.96 15.11 30.66
C SER A 153 0.83 14.49 31.47
#